data_AF-A0A7Y5XT35-F1
#
_entry.id   AF-A0A7Y5XT35-F1
#
_cell.length_a   1.000
_cell.length_b   1.000
_cell.length_c   1.000
_cell.angle_alpha   90.00
_cell.angle_beta   90.00
_cell.angle_gamma   90.00
#
_symmetry.space_group_name_H-M   'P 1'
#
loop_
_entity.id
_entity.type
_entity.pdbx_description
1 polymer ?
#
loop_
_entity_poly.entity_id
_entity_poly.type
_entity_poly.pdbx_seq_one_letter_code
_entity_poly.pdbx_strand_id
1 'polypeptide(L)'
;MVRRALLTSVAFAPLVILIHYVLDLDETVEFILSAAALIPLAWLIGEATEHAAEHTGAGIGGFLNATFGNAPELIIALIAVNEGLTEVVRGSLTGSVIGNLLLVRGFSLLFGGRGAGDRPSSFLALGLEALTTLLLLVPSIPGWGDGDPDRDSLVEISIPVSAVLLVAYLVLTWYSLRRHAAMHIASNEEISGWSLRLSLVVLGIATALTALVAEILVGTLEVFSHEAGLSEFFVAAVIVAIVGNAAEHGGAVVVAARGKIKLAAEIALASSAQVAVFLIPAVVLLALLIDPLSLAMREIEIAALAISVVAAAALLADGRSSRLKGALLIATYAGVAIAFYAAGDRAGT
;
A
#
# COMPACT_ATOMS: atom_id res chain seq x y z
N MET A 1 11.34 18.72 16.63
CA MET A 1 12.21 18.32 15.51
C MET A 1 11.40 17.70 14.37
N VAL A 2 10.56 16.69 14.62
CA VAL A 2 9.69 16.06 13.59
C VAL A 2 8.84 17.07 12.82
N ARG A 3 8.13 17.99 13.51
CA ARG A 3 7.31 19.05 12.88
C ARG A 3 8.08 20.02 11.97
N ARG A 4 9.38 20.24 12.22
CA ARG A 4 10.24 21.08 11.36
C ARG A 4 10.73 20.30 10.15
N ALA A 5 11.15 19.05 10.33
CA ALA A 5 11.51 18.15 9.24
C ALA A 5 10.34 17.99 8.25
N LEU A 6 9.11 17.86 8.77
CA LEU A 6 7.88 17.78 7.99
C LEU A 6 7.60 19.01 7.13
N LEU A 7 7.71 20.20 7.70
CA LEU A 7 7.54 21.43 6.91
C LEU A 7 8.58 21.56 5.79
N THR A 8 9.83 21.15 6.04
CA THR A 8 10.87 21.08 4.99
C THR A 8 10.57 20.01 3.94
N SER A 9 10.00 18.88 4.33
CA SER A 9 9.65 17.81 3.40
C SER A 9 8.39 18.11 2.57
N VAL A 10 7.46 18.91 3.10
CA VAL A 10 6.30 19.44 2.36
C VAL A 10 6.72 20.55 1.39
N ALA A 11 7.76 21.32 1.72
CA ALA A 11 8.36 22.28 0.79
C ALA A 11 9.15 21.60 -0.35
N PHE A 12 9.52 20.33 -0.19
CA PHE A 12 10.27 19.58 -1.19
C PHE A 12 9.40 19.21 -2.41
N ALA A 13 8.12 18.84 -2.21
CA ALA A 13 7.25 18.50 -3.34
C ALA A 13 7.01 19.68 -4.32
N PRO A 14 6.67 20.91 -3.88
CA PRO A 14 6.61 22.07 -4.77
C PRO A 14 7.95 22.37 -5.45
N LEU A 15 9.08 22.09 -4.80
CA LEU A 15 10.40 22.25 -5.42
C LEU A 15 10.60 21.22 -6.54
N VAL A 16 10.25 19.95 -6.33
CA VAL A 16 10.32 18.91 -7.39
C VAL A 16 9.43 19.28 -8.57
N ILE A 17 8.20 19.72 -8.32
CA ILE A 17 7.27 20.19 -9.36
C ILE A 17 7.86 21.39 -10.11
N LEU A 18 8.43 22.37 -9.39
CA LEU A 18 9.05 23.54 -10.01
C LEU A 18 10.27 23.15 -10.86
N ILE A 19 11.10 22.24 -10.34
CA ILE A 19 12.27 21.72 -11.04
C ILE A 19 11.84 21.09 -12.36
N HIS A 20 10.87 20.18 -12.35
CA HIS A 20 10.37 19.52 -13.56
C HIS A 20 9.89 20.51 -14.65
N TYR A 21 9.19 21.59 -14.27
CA TYR A 21 8.70 22.56 -15.27
C TYR A 21 9.71 23.63 -15.69
N VAL A 22 10.79 23.85 -14.93
CA VAL A 22 11.73 24.97 -15.15
C VAL A 22 13.11 24.48 -15.56
N LEU A 23 13.51 23.31 -15.10
CA LEU A 23 14.80 22.69 -15.35
C LEU A 23 14.56 21.42 -16.17
N ASP A 24 15.21 21.31 -17.30
CA ASP A 24 15.23 20.11 -18.14
C ASP A 24 16.23 19.12 -17.52
N LEU A 25 15.85 18.52 -16.38
CA LEU A 25 16.69 17.55 -15.70
C LEU A 25 16.61 16.18 -16.38
N ASP A 26 17.64 15.40 -16.12
CA ASP A 26 17.67 13.98 -16.46
C ASP A 26 16.51 13.22 -15.77
N GLU A 27 15.76 12.42 -16.53
CA GLU A 27 14.54 11.76 -16.05
C GLU A 27 14.81 10.77 -14.91
N THR A 28 15.99 10.14 -14.86
CA THR A 28 16.41 9.29 -13.73
C THR A 28 16.52 10.12 -12.44
N VAL A 29 17.01 11.36 -12.53
CA VAL A 29 17.05 12.28 -11.38
C VAL A 29 15.63 12.70 -10.98
N GLU A 30 14.76 13.00 -11.94
CA GLU A 30 13.37 13.35 -11.69
C GLU A 30 12.59 12.21 -10.99
N PHE A 31 12.80 10.97 -11.42
CA PHE A 31 12.22 9.79 -10.77
C PHE A 31 12.64 9.70 -9.30
N ILE A 32 13.95 9.82 -9.02
CA ILE A 32 14.50 9.74 -7.66
C ILE A 32 13.96 10.88 -6.78
N LEU A 33 13.93 12.10 -7.31
CA LEU A 33 13.41 13.27 -6.58
C LEU A 33 11.91 13.13 -6.29
N SER A 34 11.13 12.64 -7.25
CA SER A 34 9.70 12.41 -7.11
C SER A 34 9.40 11.32 -6.08
N ALA A 35 10.11 10.19 -6.15
CA ALA A 35 10.02 9.11 -5.16
C ALA A 35 10.34 9.63 -3.75
N ALA A 36 11.39 10.44 -3.60
CA ALA A 36 11.77 11.03 -2.33
C ALA A 36 10.74 12.06 -1.81
N ALA A 37 10.06 12.79 -2.71
CA ALA A 37 9.03 13.76 -2.36
C ALA A 37 7.69 13.11 -1.96
N LEU A 38 7.37 11.93 -2.49
CA LEU A 38 6.15 11.20 -2.16
C LEU A 38 6.17 10.63 -0.74
N ILE A 39 7.31 10.17 -0.24
CA ILE A 39 7.45 9.63 1.13
C ILE A 39 6.88 10.56 2.21
N PRO A 40 7.29 11.83 2.32
CA PRO A 40 6.75 12.75 3.33
C PRO A 40 5.32 13.20 3.04
N LEU A 41 4.90 13.24 1.77
CA LEU A 41 3.51 13.56 1.41
C LEU A 41 2.55 12.45 1.86
N ALA A 42 2.92 11.19 1.61
CA ALA A 42 2.20 10.03 2.09
C ALA A 42 2.03 10.10 3.61
N TRP A 43 3.13 10.38 4.34
CA TRP A 43 3.06 10.54 5.79
C TRP A 43 2.11 11.65 6.22
N LEU A 44 2.14 12.79 5.52
CA LEU A 44 1.26 13.93 5.83
C LEU A 44 -0.21 13.60 5.59
N ILE A 45 -0.52 12.87 4.52
CA ILE A 45 -1.86 12.35 4.23
C ILE A 45 -2.31 11.44 5.38
N GLY A 46 -1.47 10.50 5.82
CA GLY A 46 -1.78 9.61 6.94
C GLY A 46 -2.10 10.37 8.24
N GLU A 47 -1.25 11.31 8.64
CA GLU A 47 -1.46 12.13 9.85
C GLU A 47 -2.73 13.00 9.75
N ALA A 48 -2.96 13.63 8.60
CA ALA A 48 -4.16 14.44 8.38
C ALA A 48 -5.43 13.58 8.39
N THR A 49 -5.34 12.36 7.86
CA THR A 49 -6.44 11.39 7.86
C THR A 49 -6.77 10.91 9.27
N GLU A 50 -5.76 10.58 10.08
CA GLU A 50 -5.95 10.16 11.47
C GLU A 50 -6.61 11.28 12.31
N HIS A 51 -6.11 12.51 12.20
CA HIS A 51 -6.73 13.65 12.88
C HIS A 51 -8.15 13.98 12.36
N ALA A 52 -8.44 13.78 11.08
CA ALA A 52 -9.80 13.93 10.57
C ALA A 52 -10.74 12.82 11.09
N ALA A 53 -10.24 11.59 11.22
CA ALA A 53 -10.98 10.44 11.73
C ALA A 53 -11.37 10.61 13.21
N GLU A 54 -10.51 11.21 14.03
CA GLU A 54 -10.78 11.53 15.44
C GLU A 54 -12.01 12.43 15.64
N HIS A 55 -12.33 13.28 14.65
CA HIS A 55 -13.44 14.23 14.71
C HIS A 55 -14.75 13.73 14.09
N THR A 56 -14.72 12.62 13.35
CA THR A 56 -15.85 12.19 12.50
C THR A 56 -16.53 10.91 13.00
N GLY A 57 -16.03 10.33 14.09
CA GLY A 57 -16.57 9.12 14.72
C GLY A 57 -16.14 7.84 14.00
N ALA A 58 -16.31 6.69 14.66
CA ALA A 58 -15.72 5.42 14.22
C ALA A 58 -16.07 5.03 12.76
N GLY A 59 -17.31 5.26 12.32
CA GLY A 59 -17.75 4.89 10.97
C GLY A 59 -17.10 5.73 9.87
N ILE A 60 -17.28 7.06 9.92
CA ILE A 60 -16.71 7.98 8.93
C ILE A 60 -15.18 8.00 9.03
N GLY A 61 -14.63 7.97 10.24
CA GLY A 61 -13.19 7.90 10.46
C GLY A 61 -12.56 6.63 9.88
N GLY A 62 -13.21 5.48 10.03
CA GLY A 62 -12.77 4.24 9.40
C GLY A 62 -12.77 4.31 7.87
N PHE A 63 -13.79 4.92 7.28
CA PHE A 63 -13.87 5.14 5.84
C PHE A 63 -12.80 6.12 5.32
N LEU A 64 -12.59 7.23 6.04
CA LEU A 64 -11.52 8.19 5.73
C LEU A 64 -10.16 7.51 5.77
N ASN A 65 -9.89 6.71 6.81
CA ASN A 65 -8.63 6.01 6.96
C ASN A 65 -8.39 4.98 5.84
N ALA A 66 -9.40 4.20 5.50
CA ALA A 66 -9.27 3.23 4.41
C ALA A 66 -9.00 3.90 3.05
N THR A 67 -9.69 5.01 2.78
CA THR A 67 -9.58 5.72 1.49
C THR A 67 -8.30 6.53 1.40
N PHE A 68 -8.09 7.45 2.35
CA PHE A 68 -6.98 8.39 2.29
C PHE A 68 -5.67 7.82 2.85
N GLY A 69 -5.71 6.83 3.75
CA GLY A 69 -4.50 6.12 4.18
C GLY A 69 -3.76 5.45 3.02
N ASN A 70 -4.51 4.96 2.03
CA ASN A 70 -3.99 4.35 0.80
C ASN A 70 -4.04 5.30 -0.42
N ALA A 71 -4.23 6.61 -0.21
CA ALA A 71 -4.36 7.56 -1.32
C ALA A 71 -3.11 7.67 -2.19
N PRO A 72 -1.87 7.69 -1.66
CA PRO A 72 -0.67 7.73 -2.50
C PRO A 72 -0.63 6.58 -3.50
N GLU A 73 -0.88 5.35 -3.06
CA GLU A 73 -0.92 4.15 -3.89
C GLU A 73 -2.06 4.20 -4.90
N LEU A 74 -3.25 4.61 -4.46
CA LEU A 74 -4.41 4.76 -5.36
C LEU A 74 -4.12 5.77 -6.47
N ILE A 75 -3.52 6.91 -6.13
CA ILE A 75 -3.19 7.97 -7.09
C ILE A 75 -2.14 7.48 -8.09
N ILE A 76 -1.04 6.89 -7.61
CA ILE A 76 0.02 6.34 -8.47
C ILE A 76 -0.56 5.27 -9.40
N ALA A 77 -1.39 4.37 -8.88
CA ALA A 77 -2.03 3.32 -9.66
C ALA A 77 -2.97 3.90 -10.74
N LEU A 78 -3.82 4.87 -10.42
CA LEU A 78 -4.75 5.44 -11.40
C LEU A 78 -4.04 6.27 -12.48
N ILE A 79 -2.94 6.95 -12.13
CA ILE A 79 -2.09 7.63 -13.12
C ILE A 79 -1.42 6.59 -14.03
N ALA A 80 -0.85 5.52 -13.45
CA ALA A 80 -0.26 4.45 -14.25
C ALA A 80 -1.29 3.72 -15.14
N VAL A 81 -2.54 3.57 -14.70
CA VAL A 81 -3.65 3.09 -15.56
C VAL A 81 -3.87 4.06 -16.73
N ASN A 82 -3.90 5.37 -16.48
CA ASN A 82 -4.09 6.37 -17.53
C ASN A 82 -2.98 6.37 -18.58
N GLU A 83 -1.75 6.05 -18.17
CA GLU A 83 -0.58 5.89 -19.07
C GLU A 83 -0.50 4.51 -19.73
N GLY A 84 -1.48 3.61 -19.50
CA GLY A 84 -1.46 2.25 -20.06
C GLY A 84 -0.43 1.31 -19.42
N LEU A 85 0.17 1.69 -18.30
CA LEU A 85 1.20 0.93 -17.59
C LEU A 85 0.58 -0.14 -16.67
N THR A 86 -0.23 -1.02 -17.22
CA THR A 86 -1.00 -2.03 -16.47
C THR A 86 -0.12 -3.01 -15.68
N GLU A 87 1.08 -3.33 -16.18
CA GLU A 87 2.07 -4.14 -15.46
C GLU A 87 2.63 -3.41 -14.23
N VAL A 88 2.91 -2.11 -14.34
CA VAL A 88 3.31 -1.26 -13.20
C VAL A 88 2.21 -1.20 -12.15
N VAL A 89 0.94 -1.10 -12.57
CA VAL A 89 -0.20 -1.10 -11.65
C VAL A 89 -0.30 -2.42 -10.88
N ARG A 90 -0.30 -3.56 -11.56
CA ARG A 90 -0.35 -4.89 -10.92
C ARG A 90 0.84 -5.13 -9.99
N GLY A 91 2.05 -4.83 -10.48
CA GLY A 91 3.28 -4.97 -9.74
C GLY A 91 3.29 -4.14 -8.45
N SER A 92 2.94 -2.85 -8.54
CA SER A 92 2.90 -1.97 -7.37
C SER A 92 1.83 -2.36 -6.34
N LEU A 93 0.66 -2.81 -6.78
CA LEU A 93 -0.40 -3.34 -5.89
C LEU A 93 0.04 -4.62 -5.17
N THR A 94 0.60 -5.59 -5.91
CA THR A 94 1.16 -6.82 -5.34
C THR A 94 2.28 -6.51 -4.36
N GLY A 95 3.21 -5.64 -4.76
CA GLY A 95 4.33 -5.17 -3.97
C GLY A 95 3.89 -4.49 -2.67
N SER A 96 2.80 -3.73 -2.72
CA SER A 96 2.23 -3.03 -1.56
C SER A 96 1.75 -4.01 -0.49
N VAL A 97 0.96 -5.03 -0.87
CA VAL A 97 0.52 -6.09 0.05
C VAL A 97 1.73 -6.81 0.67
N ILE A 98 2.68 -7.24 -0.16
CA ILE A 98 3.88 -7.98 0.29
C ILE A 98 4.75 -7.12 1.21
N GLY A 99 4.93 -5.83 0.87
CA GLY A 99 5.67 -4.85 1.65
C GLY A 99 5.09 -4.69 3.05
N ASN A 100 3.79 -4.51 3.16
CA ASN A 100 3.13 -4.34 4.47
C ASN A 100 3.19 -5.63 5.30
N LEU A 101 2.95 -6.77 4.64
CA LEU A 101 2.91 -8.08 5.29
C LEU A 101 4.27 -8.58 5.78
N LEU A 102 5.33 -8.35 5.00
CA LEU A 102 6.67 -8.84 5.29
C LEU A 102 7.61 -7.75 5.79
N LEU A 103 7.76 -6.66 5.04
CA LEU A 103 8.77 -5.64 5.31
C LEU A 103 8.41 -4.80 6.54
N VAL A 104 7.22 -4.19 6.55
CA VAL A 104 6.76 -3.33 7.66
C VAL A 104 6.60 -4.12 8.94
N ARG A 105 5.90 -5.25 8.84
CA ARG A 105 5.74 -6.16 9.98
C ARG A 105 7.10 -6.68 10.45
N GLY A 106 7.99 -7.01 9.53
CA GLY A 106 9.36 -7.45 9.81
C GLY A 106 10.15 -6.43 10.61
N PHE A 107 10.20 -5.18 10.16
CA PHE A 107 10.84 -4.09 10.88
C PHE A 107 10.17 -3.78 12.22
N SER A 108 8.84 -3.81 12.28
CA SER A 108 8.08 -3.62 13.51
C SER A 108 8.45 -4.67 14.56
N LEU A 109 8.60 -5.93 14.18
CA LEU A 109 9.04 -7.00 15.10
C LEU A 109 10.53 -6.88 15.46
N LEU A 110 11.38 -6.50 14.50
CA LEU A 110 12.82 -6.34 14.69
C LEU A 110 13.15 -5.22 15.69
N PHE A 111 12.53 -4.05 15.52
CA PHE A 111 12.76 -2.89 16.39
C PHE A 111 11.89 -2.91 17.65
N GLY A 112 10.72 -3.54 17.60
CA GLY A 112 9.81 -3.63 18.73
C GLY A 112 10.26 -4.59 19.83
N GLY A 113 10.84 -5.75 19.50
CA GLY A 113 11.30 -6.72 20.50
C GLY A 113 10.33 -7.89 20.76
N ARG A 114 10.13 -8.28 22.03
CA ARG A 114 9.25 -9.40 22.42
C ARG A 114 7.92 -8.90 22.98
N GLY A 115 6.81 -9.53 22.57
CA GLY A 115 5.47 -9.18 23.05
C GLY A 115 4.42 -10.23 22.70
N ALA A 116 3.26 -10.18 23.36
CA ALA A 116 2.09 -10.98 22.99
C ALA A 116 1.34 -10.31 21.82
N GLY A 117 0.99 -11.08 20.80
CA GLY A 117 0.16 -10.60 19.68
C GLY A 117 -1.31 -10.92 19.89
N ASP A 118 -2.21 -10.16 19.23
CA ASP A 118 -3.62 -10.53 19.14
C ASP A 118 -3.84 -11.52 17.99
N ARG A 119 -4.03 -12.80 18.32
CA ARG A 119 -4.15 -13.84 17.30
C ARG A 119 -5.46 -13.73 16.51
N PRO A 120 -6.65 -13.56 17.11
CA PRO A 120 -7.91 -13.55 16.35
C PRO A 120 -7.98 -12.46 15.28
N SER A 121 -7.62 -11.21 15.60
CA SER A 121 -7.62 -10.11 14.62
C SER A 121 -6.57 -10.30 13.54
N SER A 122 -5.35 -10.71 13.94
CA SER A 122 -4.25 -10.95 13.01
C SER A 122 -4.54 -12.10 12.03
N PHE A 123 -5.18 -13.20 12.49
CA PHE A 123 -5.59 -14.29 11.60
C PHE A 123 -6.78 -13.93 10.70
N LEU A 124 -7.65 -13.01 11.14
CA LEU A 124 -8.70 -12.47 10.26
C LEU A 124 -8.09 -11.69 9.09
N ALA A 125 -7.10 -10.83 9.36
CA ALA A 125 -6.38 -10.08 8.33
C ALA A 125 -5.65 -11.01 7.35
N LEU A 126 -4.90 -11.99 7.87
CA LEU A 126 -4.24 -13.01 7.04
C LEU A 126 -5.24 -13.85 6.23
N GLY A 127 -6.42 -14.13 6.79
CA GLY A 127 -7.50 -14.83 6.11
C GLY A 127 -8.07 -14.03 4.93
N LEU A 128 -8.13 -12.70 5.06
CA LEU A 128 -8.53 -11.80 3.97
C LEU A 128 -7.49 -11.74 2.85
N GLU A 129 -6.21 -11.70 3.21
CA GLU A 129 -5.12 -11.77 2.25
C GLU A 129 -5.08 -13.12 1.52
N ALA A 130 -5.31 -14.22 2.25
CA ALA A 130 -5.45 -15.55 1.66
C ALA A 130 -6.64 -15.61 0.69
N LEU A 131 -7.81 -15.06 1.09
CA LEU A 131 -8.98 -14.97 0.23
C LEU A 131 -8.68 -14.13 -1.02
N THR A 132 -8.00 -13.00 -0.87
CA THR A 132 -7.58 -12.15 -1.99
C THR A 132 -6.69 -12.92 -2.96
N THR A 133 -5.64 -13.57 -2.43
CA THR A 133 -4.72 -14.39 -3.24
C THR A 133 -5.47 -15.48 -4.00
N LEU A 134 -6.44 -16.15 -3.37
CA LEU A 134 -7.27 -17.17 -4.01
C LEU A 134 -8.21 -16.60 -5.07
N LEU A 135 -8.81 -15.44 -4.84
CA LEU A 135 -9.71 -14.81 -5.80
C LEU A 135 -8.97 -14.19 -6.99
N LEU A 136 -7.74 -13.70 -6.78
CA LEU A 136 -6.88 -13.23 -7.87
C LEU A 136 -6.47 -14.35 -8.84
N LEU A 137 -6.46 -15.61 -8.42
CA LEU A 137 -6.24 -16.74 -9.32
C LEU A 137 -7.30 -16.85 -10.42
N VAL A 138 -8.53 -16.38 -10.17
CA VAL A 138 -9.66 -16.50 -11.11
C VAL A 138 -9.38 -15.80 -12.45
N PRO A 139 -8.97 -14.50 -12.47
CA PRO A 139 -8.52 -13.84 -13.70
C PRO A 139 -7.06 -14.18 -14.07
N SER A 140 -6.21 -14.55 -13.10
CA SER A 140 -4.78 -14.80 -13.37
C SER A 140 -4.51 -16.10 -14.12
N ILE A 141 -5.12 -17.23 -13.74
CA ILE A 141 -4.87 -18.53 -14.38
C ILE A 141 -5.16 -18.49 -15.89
N PRO A 142 -6.29 -17.95 -16.36
CA PRO A 142 -6.54 -17.81 -17.81
C PRO A 142 -5.58 -16.84 -18.50
N GLY A 143 -4.94 -15.93 -17.75
CA GLY A 143 -3.97 -14.94 -18.23
C GLY A 143 -2.49 -15.40 -18.20
N TRP A 144 -2.20 -16.65 -17.82
CA TRP A 144 -0.83 -17.20 -17.85
C TRP A 144 -0.42 -17.78 -19.20
N GLY A 145 -1.34 -17.89 -20.17
CA GLY A 145 -0.99 -18.29 -21.54
C GLY A 145 -0.33 -17.17 -22.34
N ASP A 146 0.11 -17.48 -23.57
CA ASP A 146 0.79 -16.54 -24.50
C ASP A 146 -0.12 -15.43 -25.08
N GLY A 147 -1.24 -15.12 -24.42
CA GLY A 147 -2.18 -14.09 -24.84
C GLY A 147 -1.94 -12.75 -24.15
N ASP A 148 -2.53 -11.71 -24.72
CA ASP A 148 -2.57 -10.38 -24.10
C ASP A 148 -3.17 -10.45 -22.68
N PRO A 149 -2.42 -10.07 -21.63
CA PRO A 149 -2.91 -10.06 -20.26
C PRO A 149 -3.97 -9.00 -20.01
N ASP A 150 -4.13 -8.02 -20.89
CA ASP A 150 -5.06 -6.90 -20.76
C ASP A 150 -6.32 -7.06 -21.63
N ARG A 151 -6.48 -8.22 -22.28
CA ARG A 151 -7.67 -8.52 -23.10
C ARG A 151 -8.99 -8.39 -22.31
N ASP A 152 -10.03 -7.90 -22.99
CA ASP A 152 -11.37 -7.63 -22.45
C ASP A 152 -11.96 -8.78 -21.61
N SER A 153 -11.77 -10.03 -22.04
CA SER A 153 -12.31 -11.19 -21.31
C SER A 153 -11.72 -11.35 -19.89
N LEU A 154 -10.48 -10.91 -19.67
CA LEU A 154 -9.86 -10.93 -18.34
C LEU A 154 -10.34 -9.76 -17.48
N VAL A 155 -10.59 -8.60 -18.10
CA VAL A 155 -11.23 -7.45 -17.45
C VAL A 155 -12.63 -7.82 -16.97
N GLU A 156 -13.46 -8.42 -17.83
CA GLU A 156 -14.83 -8.85 -17.49
C GLU A 156 -14.88 -9.81 -16.29
N ILE A 157 -13.88 -10.70 -16.16
CA ILE A 157 -13.75 -11.62 -15.03
C ILE A 157 -13.19 -10.92 -13.78
N SER A 158 -12.37 -9.88 -13.94
CA SER A 158 -11.75 -9.12 -12.84
C SER A 158 -12.77 -8.24 -12.08
N ILE A 159 -13.81 -7.75 -12.76
CA ILE A 159 -14.88 -6.93 -12.15
C ILE A 159 -15.65 -7.67 -11.05
N PRO A 160 -16.25 -8.85 -11.28
CA PRO A 160 -16.99 -9.56 -10.23
C PRO A 160 -16.07 -10.02 -9.09
N VAL A 161 -14.82 -10.38 -9.39
CA VAL A 161 -13.81 -10.68 -8.36
C VAL A 161 -13.57 -9.46 -7.47
N SER A 162 -13.39 -8.28 -8.08
CA SER A 162 -13.21 -7.02 -7.35
C SER A 162 -14.43 -6.66 -6.51
N ALA A 163 -15.64 -6.85 -7.04
CA ALA A 163 -16.88 -6.63 -6.31
C ALA A 163 -17.00 -7.56 -5.08
N VAL A 164 -16.64 -8.84 -5.20
CA VAL A 164 -16.66 -9.80 -4.07
C VAL A 164 -15.67 -9.38 -2.98
N LEU A 165 -14.45 -8.99 -3.34
CA LEU A 165 -13.44 -8.51 -2.39
C LEU A 165 -13.92 -7.27 -1.65
N LEU A 166 -14.44 -6.28 -2.38
CA LEU A 166 -14.93 -5.04 -1.79
C LEU A 166 -16.14 -5.27 -0.87
N VAL A 167 -17.06 -6.17 -1.24
CA VAL A 167 -18.18 -6.56 -0.36
C VAL A 167 -17.66 -7.25 0.91
N ALA A 168 -16.68 -8.15 0.81
CA ALA A 168 -16.07 -8.79 1.97
C ALA A 168 -15.45 -7.73 2.91
N TYR A 169 -14.73 -6.76 2.36
CA TYR A 169 -14.17 -5.63 3.11
C TYR A 169 -15.26 -4.82 3.83
N LEU A 170 -16.32 -4.42 3.13
CA LEU A 170 -17.41 -3.63 3.71
C LEU A 170 -18.13 -4.38 4.82
N VAL A 171 -18.44 -5.67 4.63
CA VAL A 171 -19.11 -6.50 5.63
C VAL A 171 -18.24 -6.66 6.88
N LEU A 172 -16.95 -6.96 6.73
CA LEU A 172 -16.07 -7.18 7.87
C LEU A 172 -15.78 -5.88 8.63
N THR A 173 -15.57 -4.78 7.90
CA THR A 173 -15.42 -3.45 8.50
C THR A 173 -16.68 -3.06 9.27
N TRP A 174 -17.86 -3.31 8.70
CA TRP A 174 -19.14 -3.09 9.38
C TRP A 174 -19.29 -3.91 10.65
N TYR A 175 -18.96 -5.20 10.61
CA TYR A 175 -18.97 -6.06 11.81
C TYR A 175 -17.98 -5.56 12.87
N SER A 176 -16.79 -5.13 12.47
CA SER A 176 -15.77 -4.57 13.37
C SER A 176 -16.28 -3.29 14.05
N LEU A 177 -16.80 -2.34 13.27
CA LEU A 177 -17.36 -1.08 13.75
C LEU A 177 -18.53 -1.31 14.73
N ARG A 178 -19.43 -2.25 14.42
CA ARG A 178 -20.54 -2.60 15.32
C ARG A 178 -20.06 -3.20 16.65
N ARG A 179 -19.05 -4.05 16.63
CA ARG A 179 -18.46 -4.60 17.86
C ARG A 179 -17.78 -3.51 18.69
N HIS A 180 -17.05 -2.59 18.06
CA HIS A 180 -16.43 -1.46 18.75
C HIS A 180 -17.45 -0.48 19.33
N ALA A 181 -18.50 -0.13 18.57
CA ALA A 181 -19.59 0.70 19.07
C ALA A 181 -20.34 0.05 20.26
N ALA A 182 -20.51 -1.28 20.25
CA ALA A 182 -21.10 -2.02 21.37
C ALA A 182 -20.19 -2.06 22.62
N MET A 183 -18.89 -1.80 22.47
CA MET A 183 -17.90 -1.77 23.56
C MET A 183 -17.47 -0.35 23.96
N HIS A 184 -17.95 0.71 23.29
CA HIS A 184 -17.57 2.09 23.59
C HIS A 184 -18.26 2.61 24.87
N ILE A 185 -17.53 2.47 25.98
CA ILE A 185 -17.46 3.48 27.04
C ILE A 185 -16.85 4.72 26.39
N ALA A 186 -17.56 5.86 26.38
CA ALA A 186 -17.03 7.12 25.88
C ALA A 186 -15.77 7.48 26.69
N SER A 187 -14.58 7.26 26.12
CA SER A 187 -13.37 7.87 26.65
C SER A 187 -13.46 9.36 26.33
N ASN A 188 -13.76 10.15 27.35
CA ASN A 188 -13.80 11.60 27.31
C ASN A 188 -12.37 12.19 27.25
N GLU A 189 -11.49 11.57 26.45
CA GLU A 189 -10.15 12.09 26.20
C GLU A 189 -10.30 13.33 25.33
N GLU A 190 -9.79 14.46 25.79
CA GLU A 190 -9.70 15.68 24.99
C GLU A 190 -8.96 15.36 23.69
N ILE A 191 -9.59 15.64 22.53
CA ILE A 191 -8.94 15.50 21.22
C ILE A 191 -7.77 16.49 21.18
N SER A 192 -6.57 16.03 21.53
CA SER A 192 -5.35 16.82 21.45
C SER A 192 -4.77 16.72 20.03
N GLY A 193 -5.49 17.26 19.06
CA GLY A 193 -5.18 17.10 17.63
C GLY A 193 -5.42 18.36 16.80
N TRP A 194 -5.21 18.26 15.50
CA TRP A 194 -5.54 19.33 14.56
C TRP A 194 -7.05 19.52 14.49
N SER A 195 -7.53 20.77 14.36
CA SER A 195 -8.96 20.98 14.10
C SER A 195 -9.39 20.29 12.81
N LEU A 196 -10.63 19.77 12.74
CA LEU A 196 -11.16 19.12 11.54
C LEU A 196 -10.93 19.94 10.25
N ARG A 197 -11.09 21.27 10.31
CA ARG A 197 -10.84 22.16 9.16
C ARG A 197 -9.38 22.13 8.72
N LEU A 198 -8.45 22.17 9.67
CA LEU A 198 -7.03 22.08 9.37
C LEU A 198 -6.69 20.72 8.77
N SER A 199 -7.20 19.62 9.35
CA SER A 199 -6.99 18.27 8.83
C SER A 199 -7.47 18.13 7.39
N LEU A 200 -8.68 18.60 7.07
CA LEU A 200 -9.23 18.52 5.71
C LEU A 200 -8.47 19.41 4.71
N VAL A 201 -8.03 20.60 5.11
CA VAL A 201 -7.24 21.49 4.23
C VAL A 201 -5.87 20.89 3.94
N VAL A 202 -5.18 20.40 4.98
CA VAL A 202 -3.88 19.77 4.82
C VAL A 202 -3.99 18.50 3.99
N LEU A 203 -5.02 17.67 4.24
CA LEU A 203 -5.31 16.48 3.45
C LEU A 203 -5.51 16.84 1.96
N GLY A 204 -6.35 17.81 1.66
CA GLY A 204 -6.61 18.23 0.28
C GLY A 204 -5.36 18.75 -0.44
N ILE A 205 -4.53 19.56 0.23
CA ILE A 205 -3.28 20.08 -0.34
C ILE A 205 -2.27 18.94 -0.55
N ALA A 206 -2.09 18.07 0.44
CA ALA A 206 -1.15 16.96 0.36
C ALA A 206 -1.54 16.00 -0.77
N THR A 207 -2.82 15.64 -0.88
CA THR A 207 -3.35 14.79 -1.97
C THR A 207 -3.12 15.43 -3.34
N ALA A 208 -3.36 16.73 -3.51
CA ALA A 208 -3.11 17.41 -4.78
C ALA A 208 -1.62 17.44 -5.16
N LEU A 209 -0.73 17.71 -4.19
CA LEU A 209 0.72 17.64 -4.41
C LEU A 209 1.18 16.22 -4.73
N THR A 210 0.63 15.21 -4.06
CA THR A 210 0.90 13.79 -4.35
C THR A 210 0.52 13.45 -5.79
N ALA A 211 -0.63 13.89 -6.27
CA ALA A 211 -1.04 13.66 -7.66
C ALA A 211 -0.06 14.26 -8.67
N LEU A 212 0.35 15.52 -8.48
CA LEU A 212 1.31 16.18 -9.37
C LEU A 212 2.70 15.51 -9.35
N VAL A 213 3.18 15.09 -8.17
CA VAL A 213 4.48 14.40 -8.06
C VAL A 213 4.39 12.96 -8.59
N ALA A 214 3.26 12.29 -8.40
CA ALA A 214 3.03 10.94 -8.92
C ALA A 214 2.97 10.93 -10.45
N GLU A 215 2.44 11.98 -11.08
CA GLU A 215 2.48 12.15 -12.55
C GLU A 215 3.93 12.17 -13.06
N ILE A 216 4.81 12.94 -12.41
CA ILE A 216 6.24 12.99 -12.73
C ILE A 216 6.91 11.62 -12.48
N LEU A 217 6.62 10.98 -11.34
CA LEU A 217 7.18 9.66 -11.01
C LEU A 217 6.82 8.62 -12.06
N VAL A 218 5.55 8.54 -12.44
CA VAL A 218 5.06 7.55 -13.41
C VAL A 218 5.61 7.85 -14.80
N GLY A 219 5.61 9.12 -15.22
CA GLY A 219 6.13 9.52 -16.53
C GLY A 219 7.63 9.26 -16.73
N THR A 220 8.42 9.21 -15.65
CA THR A 220 9.87 8.98 -15.69
C THR A 220 10.28 7.54 -15.34
N LEU A 221 9.30 6.65 -15.09
CA LEU A 221 9.54 5.29 -14.61
C LEU A 221 10.27 4.43 -15.64
N GLU A 222 9.86 4.48 -16.91
CA GLU A 222 10.46 3.70 -18.00
C GLU A 222 11.92 4.09 -18.24
N VAL A 223 12.23 5.39 -18.26
CA VAL A 223 13.61 5.86 -18.44
C VAL A 223 14.47 5.44 -17.25
N PHE A 224 13.97 5.61 -16.02
CA PHE A 224 14.67 5.15 -14.83
C PHE A 224 14.92 3.64 -14.85
N SER A 225 13.93 2.83 -15.22
CA SER A 225 14.06 1.37 -15.25
C SER A 225 15.16 0.95 -16.24
N HIS A 226 15.13 1.51 -17.45
CA HIS A 226 16.10 1.23 -18.50
C HIS A 226 17.53 1.65 -18.10
N GLU A 227 17.72 2.86 -17.57
CA GLU A 227 19.05 3.34 -17.18
C GLU A 227 19.61 2.62 -15.94
N ALA A 228 18.76 2.23 -15.01
CA ALA A 228 19.15 1.44 -13.84
C ALA A 228 19.39 -0.05 -14.16
N GLY A 229 19.04 -0.51 -15.36
CA GLY A 229 19.08 -1.92 -15.74
C GLY A 229 18.12 -2.79 -14.92
N LEU A 230 16.96 -2.22 -14.58
CA LEU A 230 15.88 -2.84 -13.83
C LEU A 230 14.66 -3.02 -14.73
N SER A 231 13.85 -4.03 -14.46
CA SER A 231 12.54 -4.16 -15.11
C SER A 231 11.54 -3.16 -14.54
N GLU A 232 10.61 -2.67 -15.35
CA GLU A 232 9.51 -1.82 -14.88
C GLU A 232 8.70 -2.53 -13.80
N PHE A 233 8.47 -3.84 -13.98
CA PHE A 233 7.85 -4.69 -12.97
C PHE A 233 8.57 -4.63 -11.62
N PHE A 234 9.91 -4.72 -11.60
CA PHE A 234 10.68 -4.67 -10.36
C PHE A 234 10.63 -3.28 -9.72
N VAL A 235 10.78 -2.22 -10.54
CA VAL A 235 10.68 -0.84 -10.06
C VAL A 235 9.31 -0.61 -9.42
N ALA A 236 8.22 -1.07 -10.06
CA ALA A 236 6.87 -0.96 -9.54
C ALA A 236 6.67 -1.77 -8.25
N ALA A 237 6.99 -3.06 -8.27
CA ALA A 237 6.70 -4.01 -7.20
C ALA A 237 7.58 -3.82 -5.95
N VAL A 238 8.74 -3.17 -6.08
CA VAL A 238 9.66 -2.94 -4.96
C VAL A 238 9.77 -1.46 -4.64
N ILE A 239 10.18 -0.63 -5.58
CA ILE A 239 10.51 0.78 -5.31
C ILE A 239 9.23 1.59 -5.13
N VAL A 240 8.34 1.59 -6.13
CA VAL A 240 7.08 2.35 -6.08
C VAL A 240 6.19 1.87 -4.95
N ALA A 241 6.10 0.55 -4.73
CA ALA A 241 5.38 -0.03 -3.60
C ALA A 241 5.88 0.47 -2.23
N ILE A 242 7.20 0.61 -2.03
CA ILE A 242 7.76 1.18 -0.80
C ILE A 242 7.43 2.66 -0.67
N VAL A 243 7.54 3.42 -1.78
CA VAL A 243 7.27 4.87 -1.78
C VAL A 243 5.83 5.17 -1.42
N GLY A 244 4.87 4.47 -2.03
CA GLY A 244 3.44 4.64 -1.74
C GLY A 244 3.13 4.41 -0.27
N ASN A 245 3.63 3.30 0.29
CA ASN A 245 3.32 2.90 1.66
C ASN A 245 4.21 3.54 2.72
N ALA A 246 5.11 4.45 2.36
CA ALA A 246 6.17 4.94 3.26
C ALA A 246 5.61 5.58 4.55
N ALA A 247 4.42 6.17 4.47
CA ALA A 247 3.65 6.69 5.60
C ALA A 247 3.37 5.62 6.66
N GLU A 248 2.75 4.53 6.22
CA GLU A 248 2.30 3.43 7.05
C GLU A 248 3.50 2.61 7.56
N HIS A 249 4.53 2.46 6.71
CA HIS A 249 5.81 1.84 7.05
C HIS A 249 6.49 2.55 8.22
N GLY A 250 6.61 3.88 8.12
CA GLY A 250 7.25 4.70 9.13
C GLY A 250 6.47 4.73 10.45
N GLY A 251 5.15 4.91 10.37
CA GLY A 251 4.26 4.98 11.54
C GLY A 251 4.31 3.71 12.39
N ALA A 252 4.12 2.54 11.78
CA ALA A 252 4.13 1.25 12.48
C ALA A 252 5.48 0.97 13.16
N VAL A 253 6.60 1.24 12.48
CA VAL A 253 7.95 1.02 13.03
C VAL A 253 8.23 1.95 14.21
N VAL A 254 7.80 3.22 14.14
CA VAL A 254 7.92 4.16 15.26
C VAL A 254 7.09 3.72 16.46
N VAL A 255 5.86 3.24 16.24
CA VAL A 255 5.00 2.69 17.30
C VAL A 255 5.65 1.45 17.94
N ALA A 256 6.24 0.57 17.12
CA ALA A 256 6.96 -0.60 17.59
C ALA A 256 8.17 -0.21 18.46
N ALA A 257 8.98 0.75 18.00
CA ALA A 257 10.15 1.23 18.73
C ALA A 257 9.81 1.85 20.11
N ARG A 258 8.57 2.31 20.30
CA ARG A 258 8.03 2.75 21.61
C ARG A 258 7.54 1.59 22.50
N GLY A 259 7.80 0.35 22.12
CA GLY A 259 7.42 -0.85 22.86
C GLY A 259 5.97 -1.32 22.61
N LYS A 260 5.21 -0.65 21.73
CA LYS A 260 3.82 -1.02 21.40
C LYS A 260 3.77 -2.04 20.24
N ILE A 261 4.48 -3.15 20.39
CA ILE A 261 4.67 -4.17 19.33
C ILE A 261 3.35 -4.75 18.85
N LYS A 262 2.44 -5.05 19.78
CA LYS A 262 1.12 -5.61 19.48
C LYS A 262 0.36 -4.70 18.49
N LEU A 263 0.29 -3.41 18.82
CA LEU A 263 -0.36 -2.40 18.00
C LEU A 263 0.34 -2.24 16.64
N ALA A 264 1.67 -2.15 16.61
CA ALA A 264 2.42 -2.01 15.36
C ALA A 264 2.22 -3.22 14.40
N ALA A 265 2.20 -4.44 14.94
CA ALA A 265 1.97 -5.63 14.14
C ALA A 265 0.53 -5.71 13.61
N GLU A 266 -0.45 -5.28 14.41
CA GLU A 266 -1.86 -5.15 13.98
C GLU A 266 -2.03 -4.09 12.89
N ILE A 267 -1.37 -2.94 13.02
CA ILE A 267 -1.39 -1.88 11.99
C ILE A 267 -0.86 -2.42 10.67
N ALA A 268 0.32 -3.07 10.67
CA ALA A 268 0.92 -3.61 9.45
C ALA A 268 0.04 -4.68 8.75
N LEU A 269 -0.59 -5.57 9.53
CA LEU A 269 -1.51 -6.59 8.99
C LEU A 269 -2.82 -5.99 8.50
N ALA A 270 -3.38 -5.00 9.22
CA ALA A 270 -4.60 -4.34 8.81
C ALA A 270 -4.41 -3.53 7.52
N SER A 271 -3.28 -2.82 7.41
CA SER A 271 -2.87 -2.09 6.21
C SER A 271 -2.72 -3.03 5.01
N SER A 272 -1.95 -4.12 5.14
CA SER A 272 -1.81 -5.14 4.10
C SER A 272 -3.16 -5.72 3.66
N ALA A 273 -4.04 -6.06 4.60
CA ALA A 273 -5.39 -6.52 4.29
C ALA A 273 -6.24 -5.44 3.60
N GLN A 274 -6.14 -4.16 3.98
CA GLN A 274 -6.83 -3.06 3.31
C GLN A 274 -6.38 -2.91 1.87
N VAL A 275 -5.07 -2.97 1.60
CA VAL A 275 -4.57 -2.98 0.23
C VAL A 275 -5.19 -4.13 -0.56
N ALA A 276 -5.18 -5.33 0.01
CA ALA A 276 -5.67 -6.55 -0.63
C ALA A 276 -7.19 -6.53 -0.94
N VAL A 277 -8.03 -6.18 0.04
CA VAL A 277 -9.50 -6.29 -0.09
C VAL A 277 -10.22 -4.97 -0.38
N PHE A 278 -9.53 -3.84 -0.32
CA PHE A 278 -10.09 -2.52 -0.66
C PHE A 278 -9.34 -1.85 -1.81
N LEU A 279 -8.01 -1.67 -1.71
CA LEU A 279 -7.29 -0.89 -2.72
C LEU A 279 -7.29 -1.56 -4.10
N ILE A 280 -6.88 -2.83 -4.17
CA ILE A 280 -6.89 -3.61 -5.42
C ILE A 280 -8.26 -3.55 -6.12
N PRO A 281 -9.39 -3.91 -5.46
CA PRO A 281 -10.68 -3.84 -6.12
C PRO A 281 -11.12 -2.40 -6.43
N ALA A 282 -10.75 -1.41 -5.61
CA ALA A 282 -11.07 -0.02 -5.89
C ALA A 282 -10.37 0.47 -7.16
N VAL A 283 -9.09 0.14 -7.36
CA VAL A 283 -8.35 0.49 -8.58
C VAL A 283 -9.02 -0.09 -9.81
N VAL A 284 -9.41 -1.37 -9.79
CA VAL A 284 -10.09 -2.01 -10.93
C VAL A 284 -11.43 -1.34 -11.26
N LEU A 285 -12.24 -1.06 -10.24
CA LEU A 285 -13.55 -0.44 -10.47
C LEU A 285 -13.45 1.01 -10.92
N LEU A 286 -12.44 1.75 -10.45
CA LEU A 286 -12.19 3.13 -10.87
C LEU A 286 -11.54 3.18 -12.26
N ALA A 287 -10.70 2.20 -12.61
CA ALA A 287 -10.10 2.06 -13.93
C ALA A 287 -11.14 1.91 -15.04
N LEU A 288 -12.35 1.40 -14.74
CA LEU A 288 -13.47 1.37 -15.70
C LEU A 288 -13.88 2.75 -16.24
N LEU A 289 -13.50 3.82 -15.54
CA LEU A 289 -13.76 5.21 -15.94
C LEU A 289 -12.60 5.83 -16.74
N ILE A 290 -11.47 5.13 -16.83
CA ILE A 290 -10.21 5.60 -17.44
C ILE A 290 -9.85 4.65 -18.59
N ASP A 291 -9.21 3.53 -18.26
CA ASP A 291 -8.89 2.43 -19.17
C ASP A 291 -9.04 1.11 -18.38
N PRO A 292 -9.87 0.14 -18.82
CA PRO A 292 -10.19 -1.02 -18.01
C PRO A 292 -8.98 -1.90 -17.65
N LEU A 293 -8.74 -2.08 -16.35
CA LEU A 293 -7.62 -2.88 -15.84
C LEU A 293 -8.01 -4.35 -15.62
N SER A 294 -7.19 -5.27 -16.12
CA SER A 294 -7.27 -6.68 -15.77
C SER A 294 -6.43 -7.01 -14.52
N LEU A 295 -6.92 -7.93 -13.69
CA LEU A 295 -6.17 -8.52 -12.57
C LEU A 295 -5.43 -9.81 -12.96
N ALA A 296 -4.96 -9.90 -14.20
CA ALA A 296 -4.21 -11.05 -14.71
C ALA A 296 -2.76 -11.07 -14.17
N MET A 297 -2.62 -11.31 -12.87
CA MET A 297 -1.34 -11.34 -12.16
C MET A 297 -0.44 -12.46 -12.70
N ARG A 298 0.87 -12.23 -12.69
CA ARG A 298 1.87 -13.22 -13.07
C ARG A 298 1.92 -14.36 -12.05
N GLU A 299 2.41 -15.52 -12.49
CA GLU A 299 2.63 -16.67 -11.61
C GLU A 299 3.51 -16.28 -10.40
N ILE A 300 4.54 -15.48 -10.65
CA ILE A 300 5.46 -15.03 -9.60
C ILE A 300 4.80 -14.10 -8.58
N GLU A 301 3.88 -13.25 -9.00
CA GLU A 301 3.12 -12.34 -8.13
C GLU A 301 2.21 -13.14 -7.19
N ILE A 302 1.43 -14.08 -7.74
CA ILE A 302 0.55 -14.94 -6.94
C ILE A 302 1.37 -15.84 -6.00
N ALA A 303 2.46 -16.43 -6.49
CA ALA A 303 3.34 -17.24 -5.66
C ALA A 303 3.94 -16.43 -4.50
N ALA A 304 4.39 -15.19 -4.78
CA ALA A 304 4.95 -14.30 -3.77
C ALA A 304 3.90 -13.88 -2.71
N LEU A 305 2.66 -13.56 -3.12
CA LEU A 305 1.55 -13.31 -2.21
C LEU A 305 1.27 -14.52 -1.31
N ALA A 306 1.15 -15.71 -1.90
CA ALA A 306 0.90 -16.94 -1.16
C ALA A 306 2.01 -17.26 -0.15
N ILE A 307 3.28 -17.16 -0.57
CA ILE A 307 4.45 -17.35 0.30
C ILE A 307 4.43 -16.33 1.45
N SER A 308 4.08 -15.08 1.15
CA SER A 308 4.03 -14.01 2.15
C SER A 308 2.98 -14.28 3.21
N VAL A 309 1.76 -14.67 2.81
CA VAL A 309 0.66 -15.05 3.72
C VAL A 309 1.04 -16.26 4.57
N VAL A 310 1.62 -17.30 3.96
CA VAL A 310 2.03 -18.52 4.67
C VAL A 310 3.15 -18.21 5.69
N ALA A 311 4.18 -17.46 5.29
CA ALA A 311 5.27 -17.08 6.19
C ALA A 311 4.75 -16.23 7.35
N ALA A 312 3.89 -15.25 7.07
CA ALA A 312 3.28 -14.37 8.04
C ALA A 312 2.38 -15.12 9.05
N ALA A 313 1.62 -16.12 8.57
CA ALA A 313 0.79 -16.99 9.40
C ALA A 313 1.64 -17.96 10.26
N ALA A 314 2.64 -18.60 9.67
CA ALA A 314 3.53 -19.53 10.37
C ALA A 314 4.28 -18.82 11.51
N LEU A 315 4.77 -17.60 11.27
CA LEU A 315 5.48 -16.82 12.29
C LEU A 315 4.54 -16.22 13.35
N LEU A 316 3.24 -16.11 13.06
CA LEU A 316 2.21 -15.76 14.04
C LEU A 316 1.72 -16.96 14.86
N ALA A 317 1.99 -18.20 14.40
CA ALA A 317 1.30 -19.41 14.85
C ALA A 317 1.49 -19.77 16.33
N ASP A 318 2.45 -19.20 17.05
CA ASP A 318 2.64 -19.36 18.51
C ASP A 318 2.12 -18.16 19.34
N GLY A 319 1.63 -17.10 18.68
CA GLY A 319 1.10 -15.87 19.28
C GLY A 319 2.14 -14.94 19.89
N ARG A 320 3.44 -15.19 19.68
CA ARG A 320 4.54 -14.43 20.28
C ARG A 320 5.32 -13.64 19.22
N SER A 321 5.59 -12.39 19.51
CA SER A 321 6.46 -11.53 18.71
C SER A 321 7.91 -11.66 19.16
N SER A 322 8.85 -11.65 18.21
CA SER A 322 10.29 -11.64 18.51
C SER A 322 11.09 -11.00 17.38
N ARG A 323 12.28 -10.48 17.71
CA ARG A 323 13.21 -9.92 16.72
C ARG A 323 13.63 -10.92 15.65
N LEU A 324 13.80 -12.20 16.03
CA LEU A 324 14.16 -13.26 15.09
C LEU A 324 13.07 -13.46 14.03
N LYS A 325 11.79 -13.41 14.43
CA LYS A 325 10.67 -13.48 13.48
C LYS A 325 10.63 -12.27 12.56
N GLY A 326 10.95 -11.09 13.09
CA GLY A 326 11.12 -9.89 12.27
C GLY A 326 12.20 -10.05 11.23
N ALA A 327 13.38 -10.54 11.63
CA ALA A 327 14.48 -10.83 10.72
C ALA A 327 14.12 -11.88 9.65
N LEU A 328 13.36 -12.93 10.02
CA LEU A 328 12.88 -13.93 9.07
C LEU A 328 11.90 -13.34 8.05
N LEU A 329 10.97 -12.47 8.46
CA LEU A 329 10.06 -11.79 7.52
C LEU A 329 10.83 -10.88 6.55
N ILE A 330 11.82 -10.13 7.03
CA ILE A 330 12.67 -9.29 6.19
C ILE A 330 13.50 -10.15 5.21
N ALA A 331 14.02 -11.29 5.66
CA ALA A 331 14.73 -12.22 4.80
C ALA A 331 13.80 -12.83 3.72
N THR A 332 12.55 -13.16 4.06
CA THR A 332 11.54 -13.59 3.10
C THR A 332 11.25 -12.49 2.08
N TYR A 333 11.09 -11.23 2.51
CA TYR A 333 10.90 -10.10 1.60
C TYR A 333 12.08 -9.92 0.65
N ALA A 334 13.32 -10.00 1.15
CA ALA A 334 14.52 -9.94 0.31
C ALA A 334 14.55 -11.07 -0.73
N GLY A 335 14.14 -12.28 -0.35
CA GLY A 335 13.98 -13.40 -1.29
C GLY A 335 12.93 -13.13 -2.38
N VAL A 336 11.79 -12.54 -2.01
CA VAL A 336 10.76 -12.13 -2.97
C VAL A 336 11.27 -11.03 -3.91
N ALA A 337 11.95 -10.02 -3.39
CA ALA A 337 12.53 -8.94 -4.20
C ALA A 337 13.58 -9.49 -5.20
N ILE A 338 14.43 -10.44 -4.78
CA ILE A 338 15.37 -11.12 -5.68
C ILE A 338 14.60 -11.91 -6.76
N ALA A 339 13.50 -12.56 -6.40
CA ALA A 339 12.68 -13.30 -7.37
C ALA A 339 12.02 -12.36 -8.39
N PHE A 340 11.52 -11.19 -7.96
CA PHE A 340 11.00 -10.16 -8.86
C PHE A 340 12.07 -9.58 -9.78
N TYR A 341 13.27 -9.34 -9.25
CA TYR A 341 14.42 -8.90 -10.06
C TYR A 341 14.76 -9.94 -11.14
N ALA A 342 14.78 -11.23 -10.78
CA ALA A 342 15.06 -12.31 -11.71
C ALA A 342 13.94 -12.56 -12.72
N ALA A 343 12.69 -12.19 -12.40
CA ALA A 343 11.54 -12.41 -13.26
C ALA A 343 11.49 -11.47 -14.48
N GLY A 344 12.11 -10.29 -14.40
CA GLY A 344 12.10 -9.29 -15.48
C GLY A 344 10.70 -8.78 -15.83
N ASP A 345 10.56 -8.06 -16.94
CA ASP A 345 9.25 -7.67 -17.51
C ASP A 345 8.55 -8.85 -18.18
N ARG A 346 7.23 -8.73 -18.41
CA ARG A 346 6.47 -9.77 -19.11
C ARG A 346 6.95 -9.86 -20.57
N ALA A 347 7.02 -11.06 -21.13
CA ALA A 347 7.42 -11.22 -22.52
C ALA A 347 6.34 -10.63 -23.45
N GLY A 348 6.69 -9.60 -24.23
CA GLY A 348 5.80 -8.98 -25.22
C GLY A 348 5.17 -7.66 -24.79
N THR A 349 5.55 -7.12 -23.64
CA THR A 349 5.45 -5.68 -23.34
C THR A 349 6.68 -4.95 -23.82
#